data_AF-A0A2G2J522-F1
#
_entry.id   AF-A0A2G2J522-F1
#
_cell.length_a   1.000
_cell.length_b   1.000
_cell.length_c   1.000
_cell.angle_alpha   90.00
_cell.angle_beta   90.00
_cell.angle_gamma   90.00
#
_symmetry.space_group_name_H-M   'P 1'
#
loop_
_entity.id
_entity.type
_entity.pdbx_description
1 polymer ?
#
loop_
_entity_poly.entity_id
_entity_poly.type
_entity_poly.pdbx_seq_one_letter_code
_entity_poly.pdbx_strand_id
1 'polypeptide(L)'
;MDGSAQTYTDIEPFWDRQRWPSFSCAEMACSHCGQAYIWPEFMDRLQTARTLSGRPFIIYSGHRCGLHNARVGGAPLSQHLKLAADIGIAGHDRHRLYQACRTAGFTGFGFYSTFLHVDLGRKRSWYGQGKAKQLWQIF
;
A
#
# COMPACT_ATOMS: atom_id res chain seq x y z
N MET A 1 -10.57 -14.76 23.15
CA MET A 1 -10.35 -14.65 21.70
C MET A 1 -8.90 -15.05 21.48
N ASP A 2 -8.67 -16.18 20.82
CA ASP A 2 -7.29 -16.61 20.56
C ASP A 2 -6.58 -15.54 19.73
N GLY A 3 -5.33 -15.25 20.08
CA GLY A 3 -4.52 -14.22 19.42
C GLY A 3 -3.85 -14.74 18.15
N SER A 4 -4.41 -15.75 17.48
CA SER A 4 -3.82 -16.24 16.24
C SER A 4 -4.02 -15.20 15.14
N ALA A 5 -2.93 -14.85 14.46
CA ALA A 5 -2.98 -13.95 13.32
C ALA A 5 -3.80 -14.61 12.20
N GLN A 6 -4.94 -14.00 11.83
CA GLN A 6 -5.75 -14.47 10.72
C GLN A 6 -4.99 -14.36 9.39
N THR A 7 -5.16 -15.36 8.53
CA THR A 7 -4.63 -15.36 7.17
C THR A 7 -5.65 -14.80 6.18
N TYR A 8 -5.21 -14.45 4.98
CA TYR A 8 -6.11 -13.95 3.94
C TYR A 8 -7.22 -14.96 3.58
N THR A 9 -6.98 -16.26 3.70
CA THR A 9 -8.02 -17.27 3.45
C THR A 9 -9.12 -17.24 4.50
N ASP A 10 -8.79 -16.89 5.74
CA ASP A 10 -9.77 -16.76 6.83
C ASP A 10 -10.60 -15.47 6.67
N ILE A 11 -10.04 -14.46 6.01
CA ILE A 11 -10.63 -13.14 5.83
C ILE A 11 -11.38 -12.99 4.51
N GLU A 12 -11.00 -13.75 3.48
CA GLU A 12 -11.57 -13.66 2.13
C GLU A 12 -13.12 -13.69 2.10
N PRO A 13 -13.83 -14.51 2.90
CA PRO A 13 -15.30 -14.49 2.93
C PRO A 13 -15.91 -13.15 3.37
N PHE A 14 -15.15 -12.34 4.10
CA PHE A 14 -15.55 -11.03 4.61
C PHE A 14 -15.03 -9.87 3.74
N TRP A 15 -14.29 -10.17 2.67
CA TRP A 15 -13.79 -9.17 1.74
C TRP A 15 -14.88 -8.66 0.81
N ASP A 16 -15.15 -7.36 0.87
CA ASP A 16 -16.20 -6.73 0.06
C ASP A 16 -15.70 -6.45 -1.38
N ARG A 17 -15.89 -7.45 -2.24
CA ARG A 17 -15.54 -7.37 -3.68
C ARG A 17 -16.38 -6.37 -4.46
N GLN A 18 -17.53 -5.94 -3.95
CA GLN A 18 -18.34 -4.91 -4.60
C GLN A 18 -17.82 -3.52 -4.26
N ARG A 19 -17.36 -3.32 -3.03
CA ARG A 19 -16.78 -2.06 -2.55
C ARG A 19 -15.35 -1.84 -3.04
N TRP A 20 -14.53 -2.90 -3.11
CA TRP A 20 -13.15 -2.83 -3.58
C TRP A 20 -12.90 -3.79 -4.75
N PRO A 21 -13.61 -3.64 -5.89
CA PRO A 21 -13.58 -4.58 -7.01
C PRO A 21 -12.22 -4.71 -7.70
N SER A 22 -11.29 -3.81 -7.36
CA SER A 22 -9.97 -3.78 -7.98
C SER A 22 -8.90 -4.50 -7.18
N PHE A 23 -9.24 -4.94 -5.98
CA PHE A 23 -8.29 -5.51 -5.02
C PHE A 23 -8.86 -6.78 -4.40
N SER A 24 -7.95 -7.63 -3.93
CA SER A 24 -8.17 -8.87 -3.24
C SER A 24 -7.55 -8.80 -1.84
N CYS A 25 -8.04 -9.65 -0.92
CA CYS A 25 -7.42 -9.73 0.40
C CYS A 25 -5.97 -10.23 0.27
N ALA A 26 -5.74 -11.21 -0.61
CA ALA A 26 -4.44 -11.82 -0.83
C ALA A 26 -3.34 -10.83 -1.27
N GLU A 27 -3.63 -9.89 -2.18
CA GLU A 27 -2.61 -8.90 -2.61
C GLU A 27 -2.27 -7.87 -1.53
N MET A 28 -3.19 -7.64 -0.59
CA MET A 28 -3.00 -6.72 0.54
C MET A 28 -2.42 -7.43 1.77
N ALA A 29 -2.41 -8.75 1.79
CA ALA A 29 -1.90 -9.57 2.88
C ALA A 29 -0.36 -9.58 2.94
N CYS A 30 0.16 -10.03 4.07
CA CYS A 30 1.58 -10.28 4.23
C CYS A 30 2.04 -11.42 3.33
N SER A 31 2.85 -11.13 2.32
CA SER A 31 3.38 -12.12 1.37
C SER A 31 4.25 -13.22 2.01
N HIS A 32 4.73 -13.01 3.24
CA HIS A 32 5.51 -14.00 3.98
C HIS A 32 4.65 -15.08 4.65
N CYS A 33 3.57 -14.71 5.32
CA CYS A 33 2.80 -15.64 6.16
C CYS A 33 1.28 -15.59 5.93
N GLY A 34 0.83 -14.84 4.93
CA GLY A 34 -0.58 -14.66 4.62
C GLY A 34 -1.36 -13.83 5.62
N GLN A 35 -0.75 -13.33 6.70
CA GLN A 35 -1.44 -12.51 7.71
C GLN A 35 -2.17 -11.34 7.02
N ALA A 36 -3.45 -11.19 7.32
CA ALA A 36 -4.28 -10.14 6.76
C ALA A 36 -5.23 -9.58 7.84
N TYR A 37 -5.84 -8.46 7.52
CA TYR A 37 -6.96 -7.86 8.26
C TYR A 37 -7.88 -7.20 7.24
N ILE A 38 -9.04 -6.72 7.68
CA ILE A 38 -9.88 -5.82 6.86
C ILE A 38 -9.59 -4.40 7.30
N TRP A 39 -9.26 -3.55 6.34
CA TRP A 39 -8.92 -2.14 6.58
C TRP A 39 -9.83 -1.22 5.76
N PRO A 40 -11.10 -1.02 6.16
CA PRO A 40 -12.09 -0.43 5.28
C PRO A 40 -11.72 0.98 4.79
N GLU A 41 -11.27 1.84 5.70
CA GLU A 41 -10.88 3.21 5.37
C GLU A 41 -9.71 3.24 4.37
N PHE A 42 -8.70 2.41 4.57
CA PHE A 42 -7.56 2.35 3.65
C PHE A 42 -7.99 1.86 2.28
N MET A 43 -8.81 0.80 2.24
CA MET A 43 -9.24 0.20 0.99
C MET A 43 -10.16 1.11 0.19
N ASP A 44 -11.02 1.91 0.85
CA ASP A 44 -11.82 2.94 0.19
C ASP A 44 -10.93 3.98 -0.51
N ARG A 45 -9.87 4.42 0.17
CA ARG A 45 -8.92 5.39 -0.38
C ARG A 45 -8.10 4.76 -1.50
N LEU A 46 -7.67 3.51 -1.36
CA LEU A 46 -6.92 2.81 -2.40
C LEU A 46 -7.78 2.59 -3.66
N GLN A 47 -9.05 2.21 -3.49
CA GLN A 47 -10.02 2.08 -4.58
C GLN A 47 -10.30 3.43 -5.25
N THR A 48 -10.49 4.49 -4.48
CA THR A 48 -10.65 5.86 -5.00
C THR A 48 -9.41 6.29 -5.78
N ALA A 49 -8.21 6.07 -5.24
CA ALA A 49 -6.95 6.42 -5.89
C ALA A 49 -6.76 5.69 -7.23
N ARG A 50 -7.07 4.39 -7.30
CA ARG A 50 -7.01 3.62 -8.55
C ARG A 50 -7.98 4.19 -9.59
N THR A 51 -9.22 4.47 -9.19
CA THR A 51 -10.23 5.07 -10.08
C THR A 51 -9.76 6.42 -10.64
N LEU A 52 -9.23 7.30 -9.79
CA LEU A 52 -8.72 8.62 -10.20
C LEU A 52 -7.47 8.53 -11.09
N SER A 53 -6.57 7.59 -10.79
CA SER A 53 -5.38 7.32 -11.61
C SER A 53 -5.76 6.85 -13.01
N GLY A 54 -6.88 6.11 -13.15
CA GLY A 54 -7.37 5.62 -14.44
C GLY A 54 -6.52 4.47 -15.01
N ARG A 55 -5.65 3.87 -14.19
CA ARG A 55 -4.82 2.71 -14.55
C ARG A 55 -4.82 1.68 -13.41
N PRO A 56 -4.73 0.37 -13.72
CA PRO A 56 -4.59 -0.66 -12.70
C PRO A 56 -3.37 -0.40 -11.80
N PHE A 57 -3.53 -0.70 -10.51
CA PHE A 57 -2.43 -0.68 -9.55
C PHE A 57 -1.86 -2.08 -9.45
N ILE A 58 -0.54 -2.18 -9.49
CA ILE A 58 0.18 -3.40 -9.12
C ILE A 58 0.71 -3.18 -7.71
N ILE A 59 0.19 -3.92 -6.73
CA ILE A 59 0.63 -3.85 -5.35
C ILE A 59 1.86 -4.74 -5.17
N TYR A 60 3.02 -4.14 -4.94
CA TYR A 60 4.24 -4.88 -4.61
C TYR A 60 4.27 -5.33 -3.15
N SER A 61 3.64 -4.58 -2.25
CA SER A 61 3.52 -4.92 -0.85
C SER A 61 2.33 -4.22 -0.21
N GLY A 62 1.46 -5.00 0.44
CA GLY A 62 0.46 -4.54 1.39
C GLY A 62 0.98 -4.63 2.83
N HIS A 63 0.21 -5.24 3.73
CA HIS A 63 0.60 -5.51 5.12
C HIS A 63 1.89 -6.34 5.23
N ARG A 64 2.63 -6.16 6.33
CA ARG A 64 3.77 -7.00 6.72
C ARG A 64 3.64 -7.38 8.18
N CYS A 65 3.77 -8.67 8.47
CA CYS A 65 3.98 -9.11 9.84
C CYS A 65 5.36 -8.64 10.34
N GLY A 66 5.55 -8.61 11.67
CA GLY A 66 6.81 -8.15 12.28
C GLY A 66 8.06 -8.85 11.72
N LEU A 67 8.00 -10.18 11.55
CA LEU A 67 9.09 -10.97 11.00
C LEU A 67 9.41 -10.61 9.55
N HIS A 68 8.38 -10.43 8.71
CA HIS A 68 8.57 -10.01 7.33
C HIS A 68 9.19 -8.60 7.27
N ASN A 69 8.65 -7.65 8.03
CA ASN A 69 9.18 -6.28 8.08
C ASN A 69 10.65 -6.27 8.50
N ALA A 70 11.04 -7.05 9.52
CA ALA A 70 12.43 -7.14 9.96
C ALA A 70 13.35 -7.74 8.88
N ARG A 71 12.92 -8.82 8.21
CA ARG A 71 13.72 -9.50 7.16
C ARG A 71 14.03 -8.61 5.97
N VAL A 72 13.12 -7.70 5.61
CA VAL A 72 13.34 -6.74 4.51
C VAL A 72 14.02 -5.45 4.96
N GLY A 73 14.49 -5.37 6.22
CA GLY A 73 15.13 -4.17 6.77
C GLY A 73 14.16 -3.00 6.96
N GLY A 74 12.86 -3.28 7.14
CA GLY A 74 11.83 -2.27 7.34
C GLY A 74 12.00 -1.53 8.67
N ALA A 75 11.58 -0.27 8.71
CA ALA A 75 11.65 0.55 9.91
C ALA A 75 10.82 -0.07 11.06
N PRO A 76 11.26 0.05 12.34
CA PRO A 76 10.51 -0.47 13.48
C PRO A 76 9.09 0.09 13.62
N LEU A 77 8.87 1.33 13.18
CA LEU A 77 7.57 2.01 13.18
C LEU A 77 6.96 2.07 11.77
N SER A 78 7.30 1.12 10.91
CA SER A 78 6.78 1.01 9.54
C SER A 78 5.25 0.93 9.54
N GLN A 79 4.60 1.66 8.63
CA GLN A 79 3.16 1.57 8.47
C GLN A 79 2.70 0.27 7.83
N HIS A 80 3.59 -0.49 7.17
CA HIS A 80 3.26 -1.85 6.74
C HIS A 80 2.91 -2.78 7.90
N LEU A 81 3.33 -2.48 9.14
CA LEU A 81 2.91 -3.24 10.34
C LEU A 81 1.45 -2.98 10.73
N LYS A 82 0.83 -1.92 10.21
CA LYS A 82 -0.58 -1.55 10.41
C LYS A 82 -1.35 -1.73 9.10
N LEU A 83 -1.09 -0.84 8.13
CA LEU A 83 -1.35 -0.99 6.71
C LEU A 83 -0.63 0.12 5.91
N ALA A 84 0.02 -0.27 4.83
CA ALA A 84 0.54 0.61 3.78
C ALA A 84 0.52 -0.15 2.44
N ALA A 85 0.66 0.58 1.34
CA ALA A 85 0.74 -0.01 0.01
C ALA A 85 1.94 0.54 -0.77
N ASP A 86 2.75 -0.37 -1.32
CA ASP A 86 3.79 -0.05 -2.29
C ASP A 86 3.22 -0.29 -3.70
N ILE A 87 2.88 0.78 -4.41
CA ILE A 87 2.23 0.75 -5.73
C ILE A 87 3.29 0.88 -6.82
N GLY A 88 3.43 -0.13 -7.69
CA GLY A 88 4.36 -0.11 -8.81
C GLY A 88 4.10 1.08 -9.76
N ILE A 89 5.17 1.78 -10.18
CA ILE A 89 5.04 2.97 -11.05
C ILE A 89 5.18 2.67 -12.54
N ALA A 90 5.52 1.43 -12.90
CA ALA A 90 5.64 1.04 -14.30
C ALA A 90 4.30 1.27 -15.02
N GLY A 91 4.36 1.98 -16.15
CA GLY A 91 3.15 2.31 -16.90
C GLY A 91 2.26 3.37 -16.24
N HIS A 92 2.71 4.11 -15.23
CA HIS A 92 1.98 5.24 -14.65
C HIS A 92 2.62 6.58 -15.01
N ASP A 93 1.78 7.61 -15.21
CA ASP A 93 2.25 8.98 -15.02
C ASP A 93 2.39 9.22 -13.51
N ARG A 94 3.63 9.49 -13.08
CA ARG A 94 3.98 9.57 -11.65
C ARG A 94 3.27 10.72 -10.94
N HIS A 95 3.14 11.87 -11.59
CA HIS A 95 2.47 13.02 -11.02
C HIS A 95 0.97 12.74 -10.84
N ARG A 96 0.30 12.18 -11.85
CA ARG A 96 -1.10 11.76 -11.78
C ARG A 96 -1.33 10.68 -10.73
N LEU A 97 -0.43 9.68 -10.62
CA LEU A 97 -0.51 8.64 -9.60
C LEU A 97 -0.42 9.25 -8.19
N TYR A 98 0.57 10.11 -7.96
CA TYR A 98 0.73 10.81 -6.68
C TYR A 98 -0.49 11.68 -6.36
N GLN A 99 -0.94 12.50 -7.31
CA GLN A 99 -2.12 13.35 -7.13
C GLN A 99 -3.37 12.53 -6.84
N ALA A 100 -3.60 11.42 -7.53
CA ALA A 100 -4.72 10.52 -7.25
C ALA A 100 -4.69 9.98 -5.82
N CYS A 101 -3.52 9.53 -5.33
CA CYS A 101 -3.35 9.05 -3.97
C CYS A 101 -3.54 10.18 -2.94
N ARG A 102 -2.99 11.37 -3.22
CA ARG A 102 -3.16 12.54 -2.35
C ARG A 102 -4.62 13.00 -2.26
N THR A 103 -5.32 13.03 -3.38
CA THR A 103 -6.75 13.38 -3.45
C THR A 103 -7.62 12.34 -2.75
N ALA A 104 -7.26 11.05 -2.80
CA ALA A 104 -7.90 10.02 -2.00
C ALA A 104 -7.61 10.12 -0.49
N GLY A 105 -6.71 11.04 -0.08
CA GLY A 105 -6.46 11.38 1.30
C GLY A 105 -5.39 10.53 2.00
N PHE A 106 -4.49 9.90 1.25
CA PHE A 106 -3.25 9.38 1.84
C PHE A 106 -2.39 10.52 2.40
N THR A 107 -1.67 10.25 3.50
CA THR A 107 -0.92 11.27 4.26
C THR A 107 0.58 10.99 4.31
N GLY A 108 0.99 9.72 4.24
CA GLY A 108 2.38 9.31 4.14
C GLY A 108 2.75 8.93 2.71
N PHE A 109 3.85 9.49 2.20
CA PHE A 109 4.33 9.23 0.85
C PHE A 109 5.83 8.91 0.82
N GLY A 110 6.19 7.72 0.36
CA GLY A 110 7.58 7.36 0.05
C GLY A 110 7.79 7.25 -1.45
N PHE A 111 8.66 8.08 -2.00
CA PHE A 111 8.94 8.12 -3.44
C PHE A 111 10.14 7.23 -3.77
N TYR A 112 9.94 6.09 -4.44
CA TYR A 112 11.00 5.15 -4.80
C TYR A 112 11.19 5.06 -6.32
N SER A 113 12.30 4.47 -6.75
CA SER A 113 12.62 4.37 -8.19
C SER A 113 11.67 3.43 -8.96
N THR A 114 10.98 2.52 -8.28
CA THR A 114 10.11 1.50 -8.89
C THR A 114 8.68 1.49 -8.36
N PHE A 115 8.40 2.17 -7.24
CA PHE A 115 7.07 2.23 -6.64
C PHE A 115 6.83 3.55 -5.89
N LEU A 116 5.56 3.83 -5.64
CA LEU A 116 5.10 4.86 -4.71
C LEU A 116 4.58 4.15 -3.45
N HIS A 117 5.16 4.46 -2.30
CA HIS A 117 4.64 4.04 -1.01
C HIS A 117 3.54 5.02 -0.55
N VAL A 118 2.41 4.48 -0.07
CA VAL A 118 1.32 5.26 0.53
C VAL A 118 0.86 4.68 1.86
N ASP A 119 0.57 5.56 2.82
CA ASP A 119 0.04 5.20 4.14
C ASP A 119 -0.86 6.29 4.75
N LEU A 120 -1.54 5.96 5.85
CA LEU A 120 -2.44 6.85 6.61
C LEU A 120 -1.85 7.34 7.94
N GLY A 121 -0.55 7.19 8.13
CA GLY A 121 0.16 7.67 9.32
C GLY A 121 0.26 9.19 9.41
N ARG A 122 1.20 9.69 10.23
CA ARG A 122 1.49 11.13 10.30
C ARG A 122 1.84 11.68 8.92
N LYS A 123 1.35 12.87 8.60
CA LYS A 123 1.64 13.56 7.34
C LYS A 123 3.15 13.69 7.14
N ARG A 124 3.70 13.05 6.11
CA ARG A 124 5.13 13.04 5.82
C ARG A 124 5.41 12.61 4.39
N SER A 125 6.53 13.05 3.85
CA SER A 125 7.05 12.56 2.59
C SER A 125 8.56 12.36 2.65
N TRP A 126 9.06 11.35 1.94
CA TRP A 126 10.48 11.05 1.86
C TRP A 126 10.84 10.43 0.51
N TYR A 127 12.12 10.45 0.16
CA TYR A 127 12.63 9.79 -1.02
C TYR A 127 13.37 8.52 -0.61
N GLY A 128 13.16 7.45 -1.35
CA GLY A 128 14.03 6.28 -1.33
C GLY A 128 15.43 6.62 -1.86
N GLN A 129 16.31 5.62 -1.83
CA GLN A 129 17.69 5.77 -2.29
C GLN A 129 17.80 5.86 -3.82
N GLY A 130 19.01 6.17 -4.30
CA GLY A 130 19.35 6.19 -5.72
C GLY A 130 18.69 7.34 -6.47
N LYS A 131 18.13 7.06 -7.64
CA LYS A 131 17.59 8.07 -8.56
C LYS A 131 16.18 8.55 -8.18
N ALA A 132 15.60 8.08 -7.07
CA ALA A 132 14.22 8.40 -6.71
C ALA A 132 13.97 9.92 -6.64
N LYS A 133 14.87 10.67 -5.99
CA LYS A 133 14.75 12.14 -5.93
C LYS A 133 14.69 12.77 -7.33
N GLN A 134 15.61 12.38 -8.23
CA GLN A 134 15.62 12.88 -9.61
C GLN A 134 14.37 12.49 -10.40
N LEU A 135 13.87 11.27 -10.19
CA LEU A 135 12.70 10.74 -10.89
C LEU A 135 11.41 11.48 -10.50
N TRP A 136 11.28 11.88 -9.24
CA TRP A 136 10.06 12.45 -8.69
C TRP A 136 10.08 13.97 -8.55
N GLN A 137 11.22 14.63 -8.77
CA GLN A 137 11.37 16.09 -8.77
C GLN A 137 11.00 16.78 -10.10
N ILE A 138 10.50 16.04 -11.08
CA ILE A 138 10.22 16.56 -12.44
C ILE A 138 8.85 17.27 -12.52
N PHE A 139 8.24 17.60 -11.37
CA PHE A 139 6.94 18.28 -11.28
C PHE A 139 6.98 19.35 -10.19
#